data_AF-A0A958SIC1-F1
#
_entry.id   AF-A0A958SIC1-F1
#
_cell.length_a   1.000
_cell.length_b   1.000
_cell.length_c   1.000
_cell.angle_alpha   90.00
_cell.angle_beta   90.00
_cell.angle_gamma   90.00
#
_symmetry.space_group_name_H-M   'P 1'
#
loop_
_entity.id
_entity.type
_entity.pdbx_description
1 polymer ?
#
loop_
_entity_poly.entity_id
_entity_poly.type
_entity_poly.pdbx_seq_one_letter_code
_entity_poly.pdbx_strand_id
1 'polypeptide(L)'
;MSIKVGMVGATGMVGETFFSLMEQRDFPFSEIRAFASEKSVGKTISISGQTFPIETLSEGCFDGLDVVFFSSGDDISLEWAPKAVAAGAFAIDNSAAFRMNPNYPLVVPEINAHQIPDRSQPRIIANPNCSTIQLVMALAPLKEWGLKEVRVSTYQAVSGAGKAAQQELKAQVEQLAKDPSHKPHAENFAHPIAYNCLPHIGSFNELGFCSEEMKIMKETRKILEMPQLKTSAFTVRVPALNGHAEAAWVTLDQEVSQ
;
A
#
# COMPACT_ATOMS: atom_id res chain seq x y z
N MET A 1 -2.25 9.28 26.26
CA MET A 1 -2.97 8.00 26.20
C MET A 1 -2.15 7.08 25.32
N SER A 2 -1.76 5.92 25.82
CA SER A 2 -1.00 4.92 25.07
C SER A 2 -1.96 3.96 24.36
N ILE A 3 -1.65 3.59 23.12
CA ILE A 3 -2.52 2.77 22.26
C ILE A 3 -2.00 1.32 22.23
N LYS A 4 -2.89 0.34 22.19
CA LYS A 4 -2.56 -1.08 21.99
C LYS A 4 -2.68 -1.44 20.52
N VAL A 5 -1.57 -1.85 19.91
CA VAL A 5 -1.43 -1.97 18.45
C VAL A 5 -1.21 -3.42 18.04
N GLY A 6 -1.97 -3.90 17.06
CA GLY A 6 -1.70 -5.12 16.33
C GLY A 6 -1.07 -4.83 14.96
N MET A 7 -0.18 -5.70 14.50
CA MET A 7 0.37 -5.63 13.15
C MET A 7 0.35 -7.01 12.49
N VAL A 8 -0.53 -7.20 11.51
CA VAL A 8 -0.62 -8.41 10.68
C VAL A 8 0.26 -8.25 9.44
N GLY A 9 1.14 -9.22 9.20
CA GLY A 9 2.19 -9.10 8.18
C GLY A 9 3.47 -8.45 8.73
N ALA A 10 3.73 -8.63 10.03
CA ALA A 10 4.83 -7.97 10.75
C ALA A 10 6.23 -8.22 10.17
N THR A 11 6.47 -9.35 9.52
CA THR A 11 7.78 -9.71 8.92
C THR A 11 7.91 -9.35 7.44
N GLY A 12 6.86 -8.79 6.83
CA GLY A 12 6.92 -8.28 5.47
C GLY A 12 7.65 -6.94 5.39
N MET A 13 8.02 -6.51 4.18
CA MET A 13 8.71 -5.23 3.95
C MET A 13 7.93 -4.02 4.51
N VAL A 14 6.59 -4.04 4.37
CA VAL A 14 5.73 -3.00 4.92
C VAL A 14 5.64 -3.08 6.44
N GLY A 15 5.62 -4.28 7.03
CA GLY A 15 5.68 -4.48 8.48
C GLY A 15 6.99 -3.98 9.11
N GLU A 16 8.13 -4.33 8.50
CA GLU A 16 9.44 -3.80 8.89
C GLU A 16 9.45 -2.25 8.83
N THR A 17 8.88 -1.68 7.76
CA THR A 17 8.77 -0.21 7.60
C THR A 17 7.84 0.41 8.64
N PHE A 18 6.72 -0.25 8.96
CA PHE A 18 5.76 0.20 9.96
C PHE A 18 6.41 0.36 11.34
N PHE A 19 7.15 -0.66 11.81
CA PHE A 19 7.86 -0.57 13.10
C PHE A 19 8.95 0.50 13.08
N SER A 20 9.69 0.62 11.98
CA SER A 20 10.69 1.70 11.85
C SER A 20 10.05 3.09 11.92
N LEU A 21 8.89 3.29 11.29
CA LEU A 21 8.15 4.55 11.35
C LEU A 21 7.57 4.81 12.74
N MET A 22 7.08 3.79 13.44
CA MET A 22 6.63 3.94 14.83
C MET A 22 7.77 4.44 15.72
N GLU A 23 8.97 3.89 15.57
CA GLU A 23 10.15 4.31 16.34
C GLU A 23 10.59 5.73 15.96
N GLN A 24 10.72 6.03 14.67
CA GLN A 24 11.13 7.35 14.18
C GLN A 24 10.17 8.48 14.58
N ARG A 25 8.90 8.16 14.83
CA ARG A 25 7.85 9.13 15.15
C ARG A 25 7.50 9.15 16.64
N ASP A 26 8.25 8.44 17.49
CA ASP A 26 7.93 8.25 18.90
C ASP A 26 6.45 7.89 19.12
N PHE A 27 5.93 6.96 18.29
CA PHE A 27 4.51 6.65 18.26
C PHE A 27 4.05 6.13 19.63
N PRO A 28 2.96 6.68 20.21
CA PRO A 28 2.55 6.34 21.56
C PRO A 28 1.85 4.96 21.60
N PHE A 29 2.57 3.92 22.03
CA PHE A 29 2.00 2.59 22.27
C PHE A 29 2.21 2.12 23.72
N SER A 30 1.29 1.30 24.22
CA SER A 30 1.44 0.55 25.49
C SER A 30 1.62 -0.94 25.29
N GLU A 31 1.25 -1.45 24.12
CA GLU A 31 1.29 -2.87 23.78
C GLU A 31 1.44 -3.01 22.27
N ILE A 32 2.27 -3.95 21.83
CA ILE A 32 2.39 -4.34 20.43
C ILE A 32 2.20 -5.85 20.35
N ARG A 33 1.29 -6.29 19.47
CA ARG A 33 1.15 -7.69 19.05
C ARG A 33 1.49 -7.82 17.58
N ALA A 34 2.50 -8.62 17.28
CA ALA A 34 3.01 -8.80 15.92
C ALA A 34 2.59 -10.16 15.38
N PHE A 35 1.87 -10.17 14.26
CA PHE A 35 1.35 -11.38 13.64
C PHE A 35 1.99 -11.64 12.28
N ALA A 36 2.41 -12.88 12.05
CA ALA A 36 2.92 -13.33 10.75
C ALA A 36 2.60 -14.81 10.52
N SER A 37 3.05 -15.34 9.37
CA SER A 37 2.87 -16.75 9.04
C SER A 37 3.63 -17.67 9.99
N GLU A 38 3.23 -18.95 10.06
CA GLU A 38 3.89 -19.98 10.89
C GLU A 38 5.40 -20.05 10.71
N LYS A 39 5.90 -19.78 9.49
CA LYS A 39 7.33 -19.73 9.16
C LYS A 39 8.11 -18.65 9.93
N SER A 40 7.40 -17.71 10.54
CA SER A 40 7.96 -16.61 11.31
C SER A 40 7.86 -16.83 12.83
N VAL A 41 7.21 -17.90 13.28
CA VAL A 41 7.11 -18.25 14.71
C VAL A 41 8.51 -18.47 15.29
N GLY A 42 8.74 -17.94 16.50
CA GLY A 42 10.03 -17.98 17.18
C GLY A 42 10.97 -16.83 16.82
N LYS A 43 10.59 -15.98 15.85
CA LYS A 43 11.26 -14.69 15.62
C LYS A 43 10.66 -13.62 16.53
N THR A 44 11.38 -12.52 16.66
CA THR A 44 10.95 -11.35 17.43
C THR A 44 11.10 -10.09 16.59
N ILE A 45 10.31 -9.07 16.90
CA ILE A 45 10.53 -7.70 16.46
C ILE A 45 11.17 -6.91 17.61
N SER A 46 11.96 -5.89 17.27
CA SER A 46 12.56 -4.98 18.24
C SER A 46 12.18 -3.54 17.88
N ILE A 47 11.66 -2.80 18.84
CA ILE A 47 11.24 -1.41 18.70
C ILE A 47 11.41 -0.68 20.03
N SER A 48 12.05 0.49 20.03
CA SER A 48 12.27 1.32 21.22
C SER A 48 12.95 0.57 22.37
N GLY A 49 13.94 -0.28 22.03
CA GLY A 49 14.68 -1.10 22.98
C GLY A 49 13.90 -2.26 23.61
N GLN A 50 12.65 -2.49 23.19
CA GLN A 50 11.81 -3.60 23.64
C GLN A 50 11.69 -4.66 22.55
N THR A 51 11.49 -5.91 22.96
CA THR A 51 11.39 -7.07 22.06
C THR A 51 10.02 -7.71 22.20
N PHE A 52 9.34 -7.94 21.08
CA PHE A 52 8.01 -8.53 21.04
C PHE A 52 8.05 -9.84 20.23
N PRO A 53 7.42 -10.92 20.72
CA PRO A 53 7.34 -12.16 19.97
C PRO A 53 6.45 -12.00 18.73
N ILE A 54 6.75 -12.77 17.70
CA ILE A 54 5.86 -12.92 16.55
C ILE A 54 4.93 -14.11 16.79
N GLU A 55 3.63 -13.85 16.67
CA GLU A 55 2.54 -14.81 16.87
C GLU A 55 1.87 -15.16 15.54
N THR A 56 1.13 -16.27 15.52
CA THR A 56 0.23 -16.62 14.40
C THR A 56 -1.16 -16.08 14.66
N LEU A 57 -1.89 -15.79 13.59
CA LEU A 57 -3.30 -15.44 13.70
C LEU A 57 -4.09 -16.62 14.28
N SER A 58 -4.90 -16.34 15.30
CA SER A 58 -5.77 -17.30 15.97
C SER A 58 -7.01 -16.59 16.51
N GLU A 59 -8.07 -17.33 16.82
CA GLU A 59 -9.29 -16.74 17.39
C GLU A 59 -8.98 -16.00 18.70
N GLY A 60 -9.58 -14.81 18.89
CA GLY A 60 -9.33 -13.97 20.07
C GLY A 60 -8.00 -13.21 20.08
N CYS A 61 -7.12 -13.39 19.08
CA CYS A 61 -5.79 -12.74 19.09
C CYS A 61 -5.84 -11.20 19.09
N PHE A 62 -6.98 -10.61 18.69
CA PHE A 62 -7.19 -9.16 18.67
C PHE A 62 -7.85 -8.60 19.94
N ASP A 63 -8.19 -9.44 20.92
CA ASP A 63 -8.94 -9.03 22.11
C ASP A 63 -8.16 -7.97 22.90
N GLY A 64 -8.82 -6.84 23.16
CA GLY A 64 -8.26 -5.72 23.92
C GLY A 64 -7.23 -4.88 23.15
N LEU A 65 -7.06 -5.07 21.84
CA LEU A 65 -6.32 -4.12 20.99
C LEU A 65 -7.23 -2.93 20.62
N ASP A 66 -6.63 -1.76 20.44
CA ASP A 66 -7.35 -0.56 20.00
C ASP A 66 -7.35 -0.43 18.48
N VAL A 67 -6.24 -0.82 17.85
CA VAL A 67 -6.04 -0.74 16.39
C VAL A 67 -5.18 -1.90 15.91
N VAL A 68 -5.54 -2.45 14.76
CA VAL A 68 -4.80 -3.51 14.06
C VAL A 68 -4.51 -3.05 12.65
N PHE A 69 -3.23 -3.00 12.29
CA PHE A 69 -2.77 -2.73 10.94
C PHE A 69 -2.62 -4.04 10.18
N PHE A 70 -3.11 -4.09 8.95
CA PHE A 70 -2.99 -5.24 8.06
C PHE A 70 -2.11 -4.87 6.87
N SER A 71 -1.03 -5.63 6.68
CA SER A 71 -0.26 -5.64 5.45
C SER A 71 -0.01 -7.09 5.01
N SER A 72 -1.12 -7.78 4.76
CA SER A 72 -1.19 -9.16 4.29
C SER A 72 -1.91 -9.25 2.94
N GLY A 73 -2.06 -10.45 2.40
CA GLY A 73 -2.86 -10.69 1.20
C GLY A 73 -4.33 -10.31 1.40
N ASP A 74 -5.04 -10.11 0.28
CA ASP A 74 -6.46 -9.75 0.27
C ASP A 74 -7.32 -10.81 0.98
N ASP A 75 -6.97 -12.09 0.85
CA ASP A 75 -7.61 -13.24 1.49
C ASP A 75 -7.51 -13.19 3.02
N ILE A 76 -6.31 -12.96 3.54
CA ILE A 76 -6.08 -12.80 4.98
C ILE A 76 -6.85 -11.58 5.51
N SER A 77 -6.86 -10.49 4.76
CA SER A 77 -7.53 -9.25 5.19
C SER A 77 -9.05 -9.42 5.19
N LEU A 78 -9.62 -10.11 4.20
CA LEU A 78 -11.04 -10.46 4.14
C LEU A 78 -11.47 -11.33 5.33
N GLU A 79 -10.62 -12.25 5.78
CA GLU A 79 -10.93 -13.12 6.91
C GLU A 79 -10.74 -12.42 8.27
N TRP A 80 -9.64 -11.70 8.46
CA TRP A 80 -9.18 -11.28 9.79
C TRP A 80 -9.51 -9.83 10.14
N ALA A 81 -9.61 -8.91 9.17
CA ALA A 81 -9.99 -7.53 9.47
C ALA A 81 -11.40 -7.41 10.10
N PRO A 82 -12.43 -8.18 9.67
CA PRO A 82 -13.72 -8.19 10.35
C PRO A 82 -13.63 -8.72 11.78
N LYS A 83 -12.75 -9.70 12.06
CA LYS A 83 -12.54 -10.24 13.41
C LYS A 83 -11.91 -9.21 14.35
N ALA A 84 -10.99 -8.36 13.84
CA ALA A 84 -10.43 -7.26 14.63
C ALA A 84 -11.52 -6.24 15.02
N VAL A 85 -12.41 -5.89 14.08
CA VAL A 85 -13.55 -5.01 14.37
C VAL A 85 -14.52 -5.64 15.37
N ALA A 86 -14.81 -6.93 15.23
CA ALA A 86 -15.64 -7.67 16.19
C ALA A 86 -15.05 -7.71 17.61
N ALA A 87 -13.72 -7.70 17.73
CA ALA A 87 -13.00 -7.60 19.00
C ALA A 87 -12.93 -6.16 19.57
N GLY A 88 -13.47 -5.17 18.87
CA GLY A 88 -13.50 -3.76 19.28
C GLY A 88 -12.33 -2.92 18.79
N ALA A 89 -11.47 -3.44 17.92
CA ALA A 89 -10.32 -2.72 17.37
C ALA A 89 -10.63 -2.10 16.00
N PHE A 90 -10.04 -0.95 15.69
CA PHE A 90 -9.98 -0.47 14.32
C PHE A 90 -9.13 -1.39 13.45
N ALA A 91 -9.55 -1.66 12.21
CA ALA A 91 -8.74 -2.42 11.25
C ALA A 91 -8.27 -1.50 10.13
N ILE A 92 -6.98 -1.17 10.09
CA ILE A 92 -6.38 -0.33 9.05
C ILE A 92 -5.75 -1.25 8.01
N ASP A 93 -6.39 -1.42 6.86
CA ASP A 93 -6.04 -2.46 5.89
C ASP A 93 -5.32 -1.93 4.64
N ASN A 94 -4.07 -2.36 4.43
CA ASN A 94 -3.26 -2.01 3.26
C ASN A 94 -3.49 -2.92 2.04
N SER A 95 -4.35 -3.93 2.15
CA SER A 95 -4.73 -4.78 1.02
C SER A 95 -5.72 -4.08 0.07
N ALA A 96 -6.06 -4.73 -1.05
CA ALA A 96 -7.09 -4.23 -1.97
C ALA A 96 -8.52 -4.66 -1.56
N ALA A 97 -8.65 -5.56 -0.57
CA ALA A 97 -9.89 -6.25 -0.20
C ALA A 97 -11.10 -5.32 0.01
N PHE A 98 -10.89 -4.18 0.67
CA PHE A 98 -11.98 -3.30 1.09
C PHE A 98 -12.05 -1.98 0.33
N ARG A 99 -11.03 -1.65 -0.48
CA ARG A 99 -10.85 -0.31 -1.05
C ARG A 99 -12.03 0.20 -1.85
N MET A 100 -12.65 -0.66 -2.66
CA MET A 100 -13.77 -0.28 -3.52
C MET A 100 -15.14 -0.67 -2.97
N ASN A 101 -15.21 -1.28 -1.79
CA ASN A 101 -16.47 -1.56 -1.12
C ASN A 101 -17.08 -0.23 -0.61
N PRO A 102 -18.36 0.09 -0.90
CA PRO A 102 -18.98 1.34 -0.44
C PRO A 102 -19.19 1.41 1.08
N ASN A 103 -19.15 0.28 1.79
CA ASN A 103 -19.34 0.22 3.24
C ASN A 103 -18.09 0.62 4.04
N TYR A 104 -16.93 0.72 3.38
CA TYR A 104 -15.66 1.03 4.05
C TYR A 104 -15.02 2.28 3.46
N PRO A 105 -14.55 3.22 4.29
CA PRO A 105 -13.85 4.40 3.82
C PRO A 105 -12.48 4.01 3.24
N LEU A 106 -12.05 4.72 2.19
CA LEU A 106 -10.73 4.63 1.59
C LEU A 106 -10.02 5.95 1.85
N VAL A 107 -9.02 5.95 2.74
CA VAL A 107 -8.61 7.20 3.41
C VAL A 107 -7.17 7.56 3.12
N VAL A 108 -6.96 8.82 2.71
CA VAL A 108 -5.70 9.54 2.84
C VAL A 108 -5.95 10.66 3.88
N PRO A 109 -5.31 10.62 5.06
CA PRO A 109 -5.66 11.50 6.18
C PRO A 109 -5.69 12.99 5.81
N GLU A 110 -4.76 13.45 4.99
CA GLU A 110 -4.63 14.85 4.56
C GLU A 110 -5.75 15.31 3.61
N ILE A 111 -6.54 14.38 3.06
CA ILE A 111 -7.55 14.66 2.03
C ILE A 111 -8.96 14.43 2.57
N ASN A 112 -9.21 13.24 3.14
CA ASN A 112 -10.56 12.80 3.47
C ASN A 112 -10.65 12.12 4.85
N ALA A 113 -9.84 12.55 5.83
CA ALA A 113 -9.94 12.08 7.21
C ALA A 113 -11.34 12.21 7.83
N HIS A 114 -12.18 13.11 7.32
CA HIS A 114 -13.56 13.26 7.76
C HIS A 114 -14.43 12.00 7.53
N GLN A 115 -13.98 11.04 6.70
CA GLN A 115 -14.63 9.74 6.53
C GLN A 115 -14.32 8.73 7.66
N ILE A 116 -13.30 9.00 8.48
CA ILE A 116 -12.96 8.15 9.64
C ILE A 116 -14.06 8.34 10.71
N PRO A 117 -14.72 7.27 11.19
CA PRO A 117 -15.68 7.39 12.27
C PRO A 117 -15.07 7.90 13.58
N ASP A 118 -15.96 8.30 14.49
CA ASP A 118 -15.60 8.47 15.90
C ASP A 118 -14.99 7.19 16.49
N ARG A 119 -14.10 7.37 17.48
CA ARG A 119 -13.38 6.27 18.14
C ARG A 119 -14.30 5.23 18.78
N SER A 120 -15.52 5.60 19.14
CA SER A 120 -16.54 4.67 19.67
C SER A 120 -17.12 3.70 18.64
N GLN A 121 -16.78 3.86 17.35
CA GLN A 121 -17.25 3.01 16.26
C GLN A 121 -16.08 2.40 15.49
N PRO A 122 -15.39 1.40 16.06
CA PRO A 122 -14.37 0.63 15.36
C PRO A 122 -14.92 0.09 14.02
N ARG A 123 -14.16 0.32 12.94
CA ARG A 123 -14.48 -0.15 11.59
C ARG A 123 -13.22 -0.48 10.83
N ILE A 124 -13.40 -1.16 9.71
CA ILE A 124 -12.35 -1.33 8.71
C ILE A 124 -12.17 0.01 7.98
N ILE A 125 -10.93 0.47 7.87
CA ILE A 125 -10.50 1.63 7.10
C ILE A 125 -9.49 1.13 6.08
N ALA A 126 -9.82 1.27 4.80
CA ALA A 126 -8.93 0.83 3.74
C ALA A 126 -7.84 1.89 3.49
N ASN A 127 -6.59 1.44 3.45
CA ASN A 127 -5.45 2.22 3.01
C ASN A 127 -5.30 2.08 1.48
N PRO A 128 -5.07 3.19 0.75
CA PRO A 128 -5.05 3.15 -0.70
C PRO A 128 -3.82 2.49 -1.33
N ASN A 129 -3.90 2.30 -2.64
CA ASN A 129 -2.79 1.95 -3.51
C ASN A 129 -1.67 2.99 -3.40
N CYS A 130 -0.42 2.52 -3.29
CA CYS A 130 0.76 3.36 -3.08
C CYS A 130 0.94 4.46 -4.14
N SER A 131 0.75 4.14 -5.42
CA SER A 131 0.82 5.11 -6.51
C SER A 131 -0.34 6.12 -6.41
N THR A 132 -1.53 5.63 -6.07
CA THR A 132 -2.69 6.52 -5.89
C THR A 132 -2.46 7.53 -4.77
N ILE A 133 -1.90 7.14 -3.62
CA ILE A 133 -1.63 8.06 -2.49
C ILE A 133 -0.77 9.24 -2.97
N GLN A 134 0.32 8.96 -3.69
CA GLN A 134 1.20 9.99 -4.24
C GLN A 134 0.45 10.93 -5.19
N LEU A 135 -0.34 10.37 -6.10
CA LEU A 135 -1.12 11.13 -7.06
C LEU A 135 -2.13 12.06 -6.38
N VAL A 136 -2.97 11.52 -5.49
CA VAL A 136 -4.07 12.28 -4.90
C VAL A 136 -3.57 13.38 -3.96
N MET A 137 -2.42 13.20 -3.33
CA MET A 137 -1.79 14.27 -2.53
C MET A 137 -1.44 15.50 -3.38
N ALA A 138 -1.00 15.29 -4.62
CA ALA A 138 -0.76 16.39 -5.56
C ALA A 138 -2.06 16.97 -6.15
N LEU A 139 -3.07 16.11 -6.40
CA LEU A 139 -4.33 16.52 -7.02
C LEU A 139 -5.33 17.18 -6.08
N ALA A 140 -5.35 16.82 -4.79
CA ALA A 140 -6.30 17.31 -3.82
C ALA A 140 -6.39 18.84 -3.75
N PRO A 141 -5.27 19.60 -3.65
CA PRO A 141 -5.34 21.06 -3.69
C PRO A 141 -5.86 21.56 -5.03
N LEU A 142 -5.57 20.86 -6.14
CA LEU A 142 -5.97 21.27 -7.49
C LEU A 142 -7.50 21.31 -7.70
N LYS A 143 -8.28 20.71 -6.80
CA LYS A 143 -9.75 20.75 -6.81
C LYS A 143 -10.30 22.18 -6.75
N GLU A 144 -9.63 23.10 -6.06
CA GLU A 144 -10.09 24.49 -5.90
C GLU A 144 -10.09 25.26 -7.23
N TRP A 145 -9.26 24.83 -8.20
CA TRP A 145 -9.20 25.38 -9.55
C TRP A 145 -10.06 24.60 -10.57
N GLY A 146 -10.93 23.72 -10.08
CA GLY A 146 -11.86 22.92 -10.88
C GLY A 146 -11.15 21.80 -11.65
N LEU A 147 -10.56 20.85 -10.91
CA LEU A 147 -9.97 19.64 -11.45
C LEU A 147 -10.98 18.84 -12.32
N LYS A 148 -10.65 18.65 -13.62
CA LYS A 148 -11.54 18.03 -14.61
C LYS A 148 -11.07 16.69 -15.17
N GLU A 149 -9.79 16.60 -15.48
CA GLU A 149 -9.21 15.42 -16.11
C GLU A 149 -7.78 15.20 -15.64
N VAL A 150 -7.43 13.94 -15.43
CA VAL A 150 -6.08 13.51 -15.06
C VAL A 150 -5.66 12.39 -16.00
N ARG A 151 -4.48 12.54 -16.60
CA ARG A 151 -3.76 11.47 -17.29
C ARG A 151 -2.45 11.26 -16.58
N VAL A 152 -2.16 10.04 -16.16
CA VAL A 152 -0.94 9.75 -15.40
C VAL A 152 -0.19 8.58 -16.01
N SER A 153 1.12 8.75 -16.17
CA SER A 153 2.06 7.67 -16.47
C SER A 153 2.92 7.41 -15.25
N THR A 154 2.86 6.20 -14.70
CA THR A 154 3.63 5.84 -13.50
C THR A 154 4.89 5.06 -13.84
N TYR A 155 5.96 5.33 -13.10
CA TYR A 155 7.25 4.66 -13.13
C TYR A 155 7.47 4.03 -11.76
N GLN A 156 6.97 2.81 -11.58
CA GLN A 156 6.92 2.17 -10.27
C GLN A 156 8.17 1.32 -10.04
N ALA A 157 8.81 1.50 -8.88
CA ALA A 157 9.90 0.66 -8.40
C ALA A 157 9.48 -0.80 -8.18
N VAL A 158 10.48 -1.69 -8.12
CA VAL A 158 10.29 -3.12 -7.86
C VAL A 158 9.87 -3.44 -6.42
N SER A 159 10.05 -2.51 -5.47
CA SER A 159 9.57 -2.66 -4.08
C SER A 159 8.06 -2.93 -3.99
N GLY A 160 7.26 -2.40 -4.92
CA GLY A 160 5.83 -2.65 -4.98
C GLY A 160 5.46 -4.11 -5.27
N ALA A 161 6.40 -4.91 -5.80
CA ALA A 161 6.27 -6.36 -5.98
C ALA A 161 6.93 -7.16 -4.84
N GLY A 162 7.41 -6.48 -3.79
CA GLY A 162 7.94 -7.09 -2.57
C GLY A 162 9.44 -7.38 -2.59
N LYS A 163 9.89 -8.07 -1.53
CA LYS A 163 11.32 -8.30 -1.22
C LYS A 163 12.01 -9.18 -2.26
N ALA A 164 11.33 -10.20 -2.77
CA ALA A 164 11.86 -11.09 -3.81
C ALA A 164 12.15 -10.32 -5.11
N ALA A 165 11.26 -9.43 -5.52
CA ALA A 165 11.45 -8.59 -6.70
C ALA A 165 12.63 -7.62 -6.58
N GLN A 166 12.86 -7.05 -5.38
CA GLN A 166 14.06 -6.24 -5.12
C GLN A 166 15.35 -7.07 -5.21
N GLN A 167 15.33 -8.29 -4.68
CA GLN A 167 16.47 -9.21 -4.74
C GLN A 167 16.75 -9.64 -6.19
N GLU A 168 15.70 -9.91 -6.97
CA GLU A 168 15.80 -10.22 -8.39
C GLU A 168 16.48 -9.10 -9.18
N LEU A 169 16.03 -7.84 -9.03
CA LEU A 169 16.68 -6.71 -9.72
C LEU A 169 18.17 -6.60 -9.35
N LYS A 170 18.52 -6.72 -8.07
CA LYS A 170 19.93 -6.67 -7.62
C LYS A 170 20.75 -7.79 -8.24
N ALA A 171 20.24 -9.02 -8.22
CA ALA A 171 20.92 -10.18 -8.78
C ALA A 171 21.12 -10.05 -10.30
N GLN A 172 20.09 -9.61 -11.04
CA GLN A 172 20.19 -9.40 -12.48
C GLN A 172 21.23 -8.33 -12.83
N VAL A 173 21.28 -7.22 -12.08
CA VAL A 173 22.29 -6.16 -12.25
C VAL A 173 23.70 -6.70 -11.98
N GLU A 174 23.90 -7.44 -10.88
CA GLU A 174 25.21 -8.03 -10.55
C GLU A 174 25.69 -9.05 -11.58
N GLN A 175 24.78 -9.87 -12.13
CA GLN A 175 25.10 -10.83 -13.18
C GLN A 175 25.55 -10.14 -14.46
N LEU A 176 24.84 -9.10 -14.90
CA LEU A 176 25.19 -8.31 -16.09
C LEU A 176 26.48 -7.51 -15.91
N ALA A 177 26.77 -7.06 -14.69
CA ALA A 177 28.03 -6.39 -14.39
C ALA A 177 29.25 -7.34 -14.49
N LYS A 178 29.06 -8.62 -14.15
CA LYS A 178 30.10 -9.66 -14.27
C LYS A 178 30.26 -10.18 -15.70
N ASP A 179 29.14 -10.33 -16.42
CA ASP A 179 29.11 -10.80 -17.81
C ASP A 179 28.00 -10.06 -18.57
N PRO A 180 28.35 -9.04 -19.39
CA PRO A 180 27.37 -8.31 -20.20
C PRO A 180 26.62 -9.17 -21.23
N SER A 181 27.09 -10.38 -21.54
CA SER A 181 26.41 -11.33 -22.44
C SER A 181 25.43 -12.25 -21.72
N HIS A 182 25.40 -12.21 -20.38
CA HIS A 182 24.46 -12.95 -19.57
C HIS A 182 23.01 -12.61 -19.95
N LYS A 183 22.13 -13.61 -19.97
CA LYS A 183 20.70 -13.43 -20.22
C LYS A 183 19.96 -13.63 -18.89
N PRO A 184 19.60 -12.55 -18.17
CA PRO A 184 19.00 -12.70 -16.87
C PRO A 184 17.64 -13.39 -16.97
N HIS A 185 17.31 -14.17 -15.95
CA HIS A 185 16.02 -14.86 -15.83
C HIS A 185 15.04 -14.02 -15.02
N ALA A 186 13.75 -14.05 -15.39
CA ALA A 186 12.68 -13.37 -14.68
C ALA A 186 11.86 -14.36 -13.85
N GLU A 187 11.77 -14.14 -12.54
CA GLU A 187 11.00 -15.03 -11.63
C GLU A 187 9.74 -14.34 -11.11
N ASN A 188 9.86 -13.08 -10.72
CA ASN A 188 8.78 -12.26 -10.16
C ASN A 188 8.11 -11.36 -11.21
N PHE A 189 8.65 -11.33 -12.43
CA PHE A 189 8.18 -10.49 -13.53
C PHE A 189 8.02 -11.31 -14.81
N ALA A 190 7.22 -10.80 -15.77
CA ALA A 190 7.04 -11.43 -17.08
C ALA A 190 8.33 -11.44 -17.93
N HIS A 191 9.19 -10.44 -17.73
CA HIS A 191 10.48 -10.28 -18.40
C HIS A 191 11.52 -9.74 -17.43
N PRO A 192 12.83 -9.92 -17.72
CA PRO A 192 13.89 -9.39 -16.87
C PRO A 192 13.74 -7.87 -16.71
N ILE A 193 13.93 -7.39 -15.48
CA ILE A 193 13.68 -6.00 -15.13
C ILE A 193 14.95 -5.16 -15.19
N ALA A 194 16.15 -5.74 -14.98
CA ALA A 194 17.40 -5.00 -15.06
C ALA A 194 17.55 -4.31 -16.44
N TYR A 195 17.75 -2.99 -16.41
CA TYR A 195 17.86 -2.12 -17.59
C TYR A 195 16.67 -2.19 -18.55
N ASN A 196 15.48 -2.58 -18.06
CA ASN A 196 14.27 -2.73 -18.86
C ASN A 196 13.07 -2.03 -18.19
N CYS A 197 12.05 -1.71 -18.97
CA CYS A 197 10.78 -1.15 -18.49
C CYS A 197 9.63 -2.06 -18.92
N LEU A 198 8.77 -2.43 -17.99
CA LEU A 198 7.65 -3.35 -18.25
C LEU A 198 6.33 -2.56 -18.21
N PRO A 199 5.63 -2.39 -19.35
CA PRO A 199 4.41 -1.57 -19.44
C PRO A 199 3.16 -2.33 -18.97
N HIS A 200 3.27 -3.00 -17.82
CA HIS A 200 2.23 -3.87 -17.28
C HIS A 200 2.49 -4.14 -15.79
N ILE A 201 1.48 -3.90 -14.94
CA ILE A 201 1.52 -4.24 -13.52
C ILE A 201 0.24 -4.98 -13.09
N GLY A 202 0.41 -6.19 -12.56
CA GLY A 202 -0.68 -7.04 -12.06
C GLY A 202 -1.33 -7.87 -13.17
N SER A 203 -2.65 -8.00 -13.20
CA SER A 203 -3.37 -8.78 -14.23
C SER A 203 -4.11 -7.89 -15.21
N PHE A 204 -4.29 -8.33 -16.46
CA PHE A 204 -5.15 -7.64 -17.43
C PHE A 204 -6.62 -8.02 -17.24
N ASN A 205 -7.52 -7.05 -17.44
CA ASN A 205 -8.95 -7.31 -17.61
C ASN A 205 -9.31 -7.47 -19.11
N GLU A 206 -10.58 -7.76 -19.39
CA GLU A 206 -11.09 -7.96 -20.75
C GLU A 206 -10.98 -6.72 -21.66
N LEU A 207 -10.86 -5.53 -21.07
CA LEU A 207 -10.72 -4.27 -21.79
C LEU A 207 -9.25 -3.89 -22.04
N GLY A 208 -8.29 -4.72 -21.62
CA GLY A 208 -6.86 -4.49 -21.80
C GLY A 208 -6.22 -3.56 -20.77
N PHE A 209 -6.95 -3.14 -19.73
CA PHE A 209 -6.34 -2.42 -18.61
C PHE A 209 -5.72 -3.41 -17.62
N CYS A 210 -4.55 -3.06 -17.10
CA CYS A 210 -4.00 -3.81 -15.99
C CYS A 210 -4.65 -3.41 -14.66
N SER A 211 -4.59 -4.32 -13.69
CA SER A 211 -5.23 -4.14 -12.38
C SER A 211 -4.72 -2.91 -11.63
N GLU A 212 -3.46 -2.51 -11.87
CA GLU A 212 -2.86 -1.34 -11.25
C GLU A 212 -3.42 -0.03 -11.83
N GLU A 213 -3.60 0.06 -13.15
CA GLU A 213 -4.28 1.19 -13.80
C GLU A 213 -5.71 1.32 -13.29
N MET A 214 -6.42 0.20 -13.15
CA MET A 214 -7.78 0.17 -12.62
C MET A 214 -7.85 0.67 -11.17
N LYS A 215 -6.87 0.32 -10.33
CA LYS A 215 -6.76 0.82 -8.95
C LYS A 215 -6.58 2.34 -8.96
N ILE A 216 -5.58 2.86 -9.67
CA ILE A 216 -5.32 4.30 -9.75
C ILE A 216 -6.56 5.07 -10.20
N MET A 217 -7.20 4.63 -11.28
CA MET A 217 -8.39 5.32 -11.81
C MET A 217 -9.57 5.31 -10.84
N LYS A 218 -9.85 4.18 -10.18
CA LYS A 218 -11.01 4.02 -9.29
C LYS A 218 -10.79 4.67 -7.92
N GLU A 219 -9.62 4.43 -7.33
CA GLU A 219 -9.26 4.91 -6.00
C GLU A 219 -9.11 6.44 -6.00
N THR A 220 -8.52 7.03 -7.05
CA THR A 220 -8.44 8.50 -7.20
C THR A 220 -9.82 9.16 -7.11
N ARG A 221 -10.82 8.63 -7.83
CA ARG A 221 -12.21 9.14 -7.78
C ARG A 221 -12.83 9.01 -6.41
N LYS A 222 -12.59 7.88 -5.73
CA LYS A 222 -13.17 7.61 -4.41
C LYS A 222 -12.55 8.50 -3.32
N ILE A 223 -11.23 8.64 -3.31
CA ILE A 223 -10.50 9.43 -2.29
C ILE A 223 -10.77 10.93 -2.47
N LEU A 224 -10.76 11.42 -3.71
CA LEU A 224 -11.05 12.83 -3.99
C LEU A 224 -12.55 13.16 -3.91
N GLU A 225 -13.42 12.16 -3.74
CA GLU A 225 -14.89 12.30 -3.73
C GLU A 225 -15.42 12.92 -5.04
N MET A 226 -14.81 12.53 -6.16
CA MET A 226 -15.14 13.02 -7.49
C MET A 226 -15.48 11.85 -8.42
N PRO A 227 -16.71 11.29 -8.34
CA PRO A 227 -17.10 10.10 -9.10
C PRO A 227 -17.05 10.29 -10.62
N GLN A 228 -17.17 11.54 -11.09
CA GLN A 228 -17.15 11.90 -12.51
C GLN A 228 -15.77 12.37 -13.01
N LEU A 229 -14.73 12.36 -12.16
CA LEU A 229 -13.40 12.77 -12.57
C LEU A 229 -12.89 11.84 -13.69
N LYS A 230 -12.56 12.43 -14.84
CA LYS A 230 -11.95 11.68 -15.93
C LYS A 230 -10.52 11.35 -15.53
N THR A 231 -10.23 10.06 -15.44
CA THR A 231 -8.93 9.58 -14.98
C THR A 231 -8.49 8.48 -15.91
N SER A 232 -7.29 8.61 -16.46
CA SER A 232 -6.61 7.60 -17.26
C SER A 232 -5.23 7.39 -16.67
N ALA A 233 -4.88 6.12 -16.46
CA ALA A 233 -3.57 5.74 -15.94
C ALA A 233 -2.90 4.79 -16.94
N PHE A 234 -1.59 4.93 -17.07
CA PHE A 234 -0.70 3.99 -17.73
C PHE A 234 0.43 3.62 -16.78
N THR A 235 0.60 2.33 -16.49
CA THR A 235 1.54 1.91 -15.44
C THR A 235 2.71 1.11 -15.97
N VAL A 236 3.92 1.53 -15.61
CA VAL A 236 5.18 0.90 -16.03
C VAL A 236 6.00 0.53 -14.80
N ARG A 237 6.50 -0.71 -14.75
CA ARG A 237 7.52 -1.13 -13.79
C ARG A 237 8.90 -0.73 -14.32
N VAL A 238 9.71 -0.08 -13.49
CA VAL A 238 11.05 0.41 -13.84
C VAL A 238 12.12 -0.21 -12.91
N PRO A 239 13.41 -0.24 -13.30
CA PRO A 239 14.47 -0.85 -12.52
C PRO A 239 14.96 0.07 -11.39
N ALA A 240 14.03 0.57 -10.58
CA ALA A 240 14.30 1.33 -9.37
C ALA A 240 14.03 0.44 -8.15
N LEU A 241 14.91 0.50 -7.14
CA LEU A 241 14.79 -0.33 -5.94
C LEU A 241 13.57 0.05 -5.09
N ASN A 242 13.38 1.35 -4.87
CA ASN A 242 12.26 1.89 -4.09
C ASN A 242 11.91 3.30 -4.57
N GLY A 243 10.68 3.75 -4.30
CA GLY A 243 10.14 5.03 -4.75
C GLY A 243 9.37 4.90 -6.06
N HIS A 244 8.21 5.53 -6.14
CA HIS A 244 7.44 5.64 -7.38
C HIS A 244 7.60 7.06 -7.91
N ALA A 245 7.58 7.18 -9.24
CA ALA A 245 7.54 8.47 -9.90
C ALA A 245 6.34 8.50 -10.84
N GLU A 246 5.78 9.68 -11.05
CA GLU A 246 4.58 9.85 -11.86
C GLU A 246 4.72 11.12 -12.70
N ALA A 247 4.39 11.00 -13.98
CA ALA A 247 4.18 12.14 -14.86
C ALA A 247 2.68 12.30 -15.06
N ALA A 248 2.12 13.38 -14.52
CA ALA A 248 0.68 13.66 -14.56
C ALA A 248 0.39 14.88 -15.44
N TRP A 249 -0.59 14.75 -16.33
CA TRP A 249 -1.19 15.83 -17.09
C TRP A 249 -2.58 16.10 -16.53
N VAL A 250 -2.80 17.34 -16.10
CA VAL A 250 -4.01 17.74 -15.37
C VAL A 250 -4.72 18.85 -16.14
N THR A 251 -6.03 18.70 -16.35
CA THR A 251 -6.90 19.74 -16.90
C THR A 251 -7.71 20.36 -15.78
N LEU A 252 -7.71 21.70 -15.71
CA LEU A 252 -8.43 22.50 -14.73
C LEU A 252 -9.49 23.37 -15.45
N ASP A 253 -10.47 23.87 -14.70
CA ASP A 253 -11.46 24.84 -15.19
C ASP A 253 -10.92 26.26 -15.26
N GLN A 254 -9.92 26.55 -14.44
CA GLN A 254 -9.31 27.86 -14.34
C GLN A 254 -7.94 27.86 -14.98
N GLU A 255 -7.56 28.98 -15.59
CA GLU A 255 -6.17 29.21 -15.98
C GLU A 255 -5.29 29.27 -14.74
N VAL A 256 -4.17 28.56 -14.78
CA VAL A 256 -3.15 28.56 -13.73
C VAL A 256 -1.83 28.99 -14.34
N SER A 257 -1.12 29.89 -13.65
CA SER A 257 0.26 30.27 -14.00
C SER A 257 1.24 29.55 -13.08
N GLN A 258 2.50 29.44 -13.52
CA GLN A 258 3.61 29.04 -12.66
C GLN A 258 3.90 30.06 -11.56
#